data_AF-A0A132NPI8-F1
#
_entry.id   AF-A0A132NPI8-F1
#
_cell.length_a   1.000
_cell.length_b   1.000
_cell.length_c   1.000
_cell.angle_alpha   90.00
_cell.angle_beta   90.00
_cell.angle_gamma   90.00
#
_symmetry.space_group_name_H-M   'P 1'
#
loop_
_entity.id
_entity.type
_entity.pdbx_description
1 polymer ?
#
loop_
_entity_poly.entity_id
_entity_poly.type
_entity_poly.pdbx_seq_one_letter_code
_entity_poly.pdbx_strand_id
1 'polypeptide(L)'
;MLDSTFCLAYTSSGTINYFKLKLYITKSPSEMSATKDKPQDGATAKVNGRHPLRPDPDRERRALERAENLRKAAYEMAENQHERAYHKQSQIFQGRFLRKDNARCLRFYKSIGMGYHTPITAINGTYIDKKCPFTGNVSIRGRILRGVVHSAKMQRSIIVRRDYLHFVQKYKRYERRHKHVAAHLSPCFRVKEGDIVTIGECRPLSKTIRFNVIKVEPVSEAAKKRFSPF
;
A
#
# COMPACT_ATOMS: atom_id res chain seq x y z
N MET A 1 34.00 15.05 -62.85
CA MET A 1 34.52 14.35 -61.65
C MET A 1 33.31 13.71 -60.96
N LEU A 2 33.15 12.41 -61.20
CA LEU A 2 32.44 11.33 -60.47
C LEU A 2 31.46 11.76 -59.34
N ASP A 3 30.14 11.58 -59.47
CA ASP A 3 29.30 10.35 -59.38
C ASP A 3 28.83 9.97 -57.96
N SER A 4 27.50 10.11 -57.76
CA SER A 4 26.52 9.11 -57.28
C SER A 4 26.64 8.36 -55.91
N THR A 5 25.45 8.05 -55.36
CA THR A 5 25.07 6.92 -54.46
C THR A 5 25.48 6.97 -52.96
N PHE A 6 24.56 6.84 -51.99
CA PHE A 6 23.78 5.68 -51.48
C PHE A 6 24.53 4.83 -50.42
N CYS A 7 23.88 4.66 -49.26
CA CYS A 7 23.82 3.45 -48.42
C CYS A 7 24.89 3.08 -47.35
N LEU A 8 24.34 2.43 -46.30
CA LEU A 8 24.90 1.54 -45.25
C LEU A 8 25.48 2.25 -44.00
N ALA A 9 24.85 2.18 -42.81
CA ALA A 9 24.58 1.05 -41.90
C ALA A 9 25.78 0.61 -41.03
N TYR A 10 25.51 0.55 -39.71
CA TYR A 10 26.06 -0.36 -38.68
C TYR A 10 27.39 -0.06 -37.95
N THR A 11 27.32 0.18 -36.63
CA THR A 11 27.76 -0.69 -35.50
C THR A 11 28.22 0.09 -34.25
N SER A 12 27.74 -0.36 -33.09
CA SER A 12 28.51 -0.63 -31.86
C SER A 12 29.03 0.52 -30.96
N SER A 13 28.60 0.41 -29.69
CA SER A 13 29.37 0.62 -28.45
C SER A 13 29.80 2.03 -28.01
N GLY A 14 29.42 2.37 -26.77
CA GLY A 14 30.44 2.65 -25.75
C GLY A 14 30.53 4.07 -25.17
N THR A 15 29.82 4.27 -24.05
CA THR A 15 30.28 4.97 -22.82
C THR A 15 30.71 6.44 -22.85
N ILE A 16 30.04 7.26 -22.01
CA ILE A 16 30.62 8.45 -21.37
C ILE A 16 30.46 8.32 -19.83
N ASN A 17 31.60 8.03 -19.19
CA ASN A 17 32.12 8.50 -17.90
C ASN A 17 31.21 8.66 -16.66
N TYR A 18 31.32 7.71 -15.73
CA TYR A 18 31.07 7.90 -14.29
C TYR A 18 32.39 7.96 -13.53
N PHE A 19 32.61 9.09 -12.85
CA PHE A 19 33.75 9.36 -11.98
C PHE A 19 33.58 8.64 -10.62
N LYS A 20 34.28 7.51 -10.49
CA LYS A 20 35.25 7.19 -9.42
C LYS A 20 34.87 7.56 -7.97
N LEU A 21 34.62 6.53 -7.15
CA LEU A 21 35.20 6.42 -5.80
C LEU A 21 35.35 4.92 -5.44
N LYS A 22 36.62 4.53 -5.35
CA LYS A 22 37.12 3.15 -5.16
C LYS A 22 37.11 2.81 -3.67
N LEU A 23 36.54 1.63 -3.35
CA LEU A 23 36.90 0.81 -2.20
C LEU A 23 38.41 0.54 -2.17
N TYR A 24 39.00 0.51 -0.98
CA TYR A 24 40.08 -0.42 -0.68
C TYR A 24 39.92 -1.02 0.72
N ILE A 25 39.86 -2.34 0.71
CA ILE A 25 39.96 -3.27 1.84
C ILE A 25 41.39 -3.85 1.82
N THR A 26 41.91 -4.16 3.02
CA THR A 26 43.05 -5.03 3.38
C THR A 26 44.49 -4.59 3.08
N LYS A 27 45.30 -4.57 4.15
CA LYS A 27 46.52 -5.40 4.28
C LYS A 27 46.87 -5.63 5.76
N SER A 28 47.43 -6.80 6.01
CA SER A 28 47.74 -7.45 7.29
C SER A 28 49.27 -7.44 7.53
N PRO A 29 49.87 -8.21 8.48
CA PRO A 29 50.81 -7.72 9.51
C PRO A 29 52.30 -8.04 9.22
N SER A 30 53.25 -7.24 9.73
CA SER A 30 54.64 -7.68 10.02
C SER A 30 55.48 -6.62 10.77
N GLU A 31 56.04 -7.08 11.90
CA GLU A 31 57.40 -6.86 12.45
C GLU A 31 57.92 -5.49 12.97
N MET A 32 58.20 -5.54 14.29
CA MET A 32 59.39 -5.08 15.02
C MET A 32 59.76 -3.58 15.10
N SER A 33 59.65 -3.00 16.31
CA SER A 33 60.82 -2.81 17.17
C SER A 33 60.42 -2.31 18.57
N ALA A 34 61.23 -2.74 19.55
CA ALA A 34 61.03 -2.55 20.97
C ALA A 34 61.65 -1.24 21.47
N THR A 35 60.96 -0.55 22.37
CA THR A 35 61.59 0.23 23.43
C THR A 35 60.91 -0.09 24.75
N LYS A 36 61.71 -0.64 25.67
CA LYS A 36 61.39 -0.82 27.09
C LYS A 36 61.45 0.55 27.77
N ASP A 37 60.46 0.87 28.60
CA ASP A 37 60.67 1.64 29.83
C ASP A 37 59.67 1.22 30.91
N LYS A 38 60.18 1.19 32.14
CA LYS A 38 59.64 0.52 33.35
C LYS A 38 58.39 1.18 33.95
N PRO A 39 57.61 0.43 34.77
CA PRO A 39 56.46 0.94 35.48
C PRO A 39 56.88 1.74 36.72
N GLN A 40 56.18 2.83 37.02
CA GLN A 40 56.22 3.48 38.32
C GLN A 40 54.79 3.66 38.85
N ASP A 41 54.54 3.00 39.97
CA ASP A 41 53.32 3.10 40.76
C ASP A 41 53.19 4.48 41.42
N GLY A 42 51.97 5.01 41.48
CA GLY A 42 51.67 6.15 42.35
C GLY A 42 50.34 6.85 42.10
N ALA A 43 49.58 7.01 43.18
CA ALA A 43 48.43 7.90 43.37
C ALA A 43 47.05 7.46 42.83
N THR A 44 46.29 6.85 43.73
CA THR A 44 44.82 6.84 43.75
C THR A 44 44.26 8.26 43.68
N ALA A 45 43.70 8.63 42.52
CA ALA A 45 42.73 9.72 42.41
C ALA A 45 41.34 9.10 42.19
N LYS A 46 40.44 9.27 43.17
CA LYS A 46 39.00 9.01 42.98
C LYS A 46 38.46 10.06 42.00
N VAL A 47 38.54 9.76 40.71
CA VAL A 47 37.74 10.46 39.69
C VAL A 47 36.36 9.81 39.71
N ASN A 48 35.34 10.59 40.02
CA ASN A 48 33.94 10.22 39.83
C ASN A 48 33.66 10.00 38.34
N GLY A 49 34.11 8.88 37.79
CA GLY A 49 33.84 8.45 36.43
C GLY A 49 32.64 7.52 36.47
N ARG A 50 31.47 7.99 36.00
CA ARG A 50 30.52 7.04 35.41
C ARG A 50 31.30 6.39 34.27
N HIS A 51 31.59 5.10 34.38
CA HIS A 51 32.07 4.32 33.26
C HIS A 51 31.11 4.60 32.10
N PRO A 52 31.55 5.07 30.93
CA PRO A 52 30.65 5.18 29.79
C PRO A 52 30.12 3.77 29.57
N LEU A 53 28.81 3.58 29.75
CA LEU A 53 28.16 2.31 29.43
C LEU A 53 28.59 1.98 28.01
N ARG A 54 29.22 0.81 27.82
CA ARG A 54 29.49 0.30 26.47
C ARG A 54 28.15 0.39 25.71
N PRO A 55 28.10 0.96 24.50
CA PRO A 55 26.86 0.97 23.73
C PRO A 55 26.37 -0.48 23.62
N ASP A 56 25.22 -0.79 24.23
CA ASP A 56 24.65 -2.13 24.15
C ASP A 56 24.46 -2.46 22.65
N PRO A 57 25.07 -3.53 22.12
CA PRO A 57 25.01 -3.85 20.69
C PRO A 57 23.57 -4.08 20.20
N ASP A 58 22.66 -4.42 21.13
CA ASP A 58 21.23 -4.57 20.88
C ASP A 58 20.51 -3.22 20.69
N ARG A 59 20.99 -2.14 21.30
CA ARG A 59 20.41 -0.80 21.15
C ARG A 59 20.71 -0.22 19.77
N GLU A 60 21.96 -0.36 19.33
CA GLU A 60 22.37 0.05 17.97
C GLU A 60 21.69 -0.81 16.91
N ARG A 61 21.60 -2.13 17.11
CA ARG A 61 20.86 -3.03 16.22
C ARG A 61 19.37 -2.64 16.10
N ARG A 62 18.70 -2.36 17.22
CA ARG A 62 17.30 -1.87 17.22
C ARG A 62 17.16 -0.49 16.56
N ALA A 63 18.15 0.38 16.69
CA ALA A 63 18.15 1.70 16.06
C ALA A 63 18.30 1.59 14.54
N LEU A 64 19.21 0.73 14.07
CA LEU A 64 19.41 0.42 12.65
C LEU A 64 18.18 -0.27 12.06
N GLU A 65 17.58 -1.23 12.76
CA GLU A 65 16.32 -1.87 12.35
C GLU A 65 15.17 -0.85 12.25
N ARG A 66 15.07 0.09 13.20
CA ARG A 66 14.10 1.19 13.14
C ARG A 66 14.36 2.11 11.95
N ALA A 67 15.61 2.44 11.67
CA ALA A 67 16.01 3.26 10.53
C ALA A 67 15.72 2.56 9.19
N GLU A 68 15.98 1.26 9.09
CA GLU A 68 15.63 0.45 7.93
C GLU A 68 14.12 0.34 7.74
N ASN A 69 13.35 0.17 8.81
CA ASN A 69 11.89 0.16 8.75
C ASN A 69 11.32 1.52 8.32
N LEU A 70 11.90 2.63 8.79
CA LEU A 70 11.56 3.97 8.31
C LEU A 70 11.93 4.18 6.84
N ARG A 71 13.10 3.68 6.40
CA ARG A 71 13.54 3.73 4.99
C ARG A 71 12.65 2.89 4.08
N LYS A 72 12.30 1.67 4.50
CA LYS A 72 11.34 0.79 3.79
C LYS A 72 9.97 1.45 3.71
N ALA A 73 9.47 2.02 4.80
CA ALA A 73 8.22 2.78 4.80
C ALA A 73 8.29 4.00 3.87
N ALA A 74 9.40 4.74 3.84
CA ALA A 74 9.57 5.87 2.94
C ALA A 74 9.61 5.45 1.46
N TYR A 75 10.29 4.34 1.14
CA TYR A 75 10.31 3.77 -0.20
C TYR A 75 8.92 3.29 -0.63
N GLU A 76 8.19 2.60 0.26
CA GLU A 76 6.81 2.16 0.03
C GLU A 76 5.85 3.36 -0.17
N MET A 77 6.06 4.47 0.56
CA MET A 77 5.29 5.71 0.36
C MET A 77 5.58 6.38 -0.99
N ALA A 78 6.84 6.35 -1.43
CA ALA A 78 7.24 6.87 -2.74
C ALA A 78 6.69 5.99 -3.88
N GLU A 79 6.71 4.67 -3.72
CA GLU A 79 6.18 3.70 -4.69
C GLU A 79 4.64 3.80 -4.83
N ASN A 80 3.94 4.17 -3.76
CA ASN A 80 2.49 4.39 -3.79
C ASN A 80 2.03 5.65 -4.57
N GLN A 81 2.96 6.54 -4.95
CA GLN A 81 2.70 7.71 -5.81
C GLN A 81 3.20 7.46 -7.25
N HIS A 82 2.49 6.61 -7.97
CA HIS A 82 2.80 6.28 -9.38
C HIS A 82 2.14 7.23 -10.40
N GLU A 83 1.19 8.05 -9.96
CA GLU A 83 0.45 8.95 -10.85
C GLU A 83 1.16 10.31 -11.00
N ARG A 84 0.96 10.99 -12.14
CA ARG A 84 1.60 12.29 -12.44
C ARG A 84 1.26 13.39 -11.43
N ALA A 85 0.07 13.34 -10.85
CA ALA A 85 -0.39 14.31 -9.86
C ALA A 85 -0.26 13.74 -8.45
N TYR A 86 0.28 14.54 -7.54
CA TYR A 86 0.36 14.16 -6.13
C TYR A 86 -1.04 13.96 -5.53
N HIS A 87 -1.30 12.77 -4.96
CA HIS A 87 -2.58 12.49 -4.32
C HIS A 87 -2.55 12.91 -2.84
N LYS A 88 -3.64 13.53 -2.39
CA LYS A 88 -3.89 13.88 -0.98
C LYS A 88 -5.37 13.80 -0.64
N GLN A 89 -5.69 13.66 0.65
CA GLN A 89 -7.06 13.79 1.14
C GLN A 89 -7.45 15.27 1.20
N SER A 90 -8.61 15.63 0.66
CA SER A 90 -9.05 17.03 0.61
C SER A 90 -9.38 17.61 1.99
N GLN A 91 -9.81 16.77 2.94
CA GLN A 91 -10.13 17.22 4.30
C GLN A 91 -8.90 17.53 5.15
N ILE A 92 -7.68 17.16 4.70
CA ILE A 92 -6.48 17.25 5.52
C ILE A 92 -5.51 18.26 4.91
N PHE A 93 -5.18 19.27 5.71
CA PHE A 93 -4.15 20.23 5.37
C PHE A 93 -2.76 19.71 5.79
N GLN A 94 -1.91 19.41 4.81
CA GLN A 94 -0.60 18.79 5.04
C GLN A 94 0.46 19.73 5.63
N GLY A 95 0.33 21.05 5.45
CA GLY A 95 1.32 22.03 5.93
C GLY A 95 1.45 22.11 7.45
N ARG A 96 0.48 21.57 8.20
CA ARG A 96 0.50 21.54 9.68
C ARG A 96 1.50 20.51 10.26
N PHE A 97 1.96 19.53 9.47
CA PHE A 97 2.76 18.39 9.97
C PHE A 97 4.28 18.58 9.92
N LEU A 98 4.79 19.68 9.35
CA LEU A 98 6.23 19.98 9.31
C LEU A 98 6.84 20.35 10.68
N ARG A 99 6.05 20.36 11.77
CA ARG A 99 6.41 20.95 13.06
C ARG A 99 6.49 19.98 14.26
N LYS A 100 6.28 18.66 14.09
CA LYS A 100 6.26 17.76 15.26
C LYS A 100 6.78 16.36 14.97
N ASP A 101 7.72 15.90 15.80
CA ASP A 101 8.42 14.61 15.70
C ASP A 101 7.51 13.37 15.89
N ASN A 102 6.24 13.58 16.25
CA ASN A 102 5.20 12.56 16.38
C ASN A 102 4.04 12.77 15.39
N ALA A 103 4.33 13.26 14.18
CA ALA A 103 3.35 13.41 13.11
C ALA A 103 2.94 12.03 12.56
N ARG A 104 2.15 11.26 13.31
CA ARG A 104 1.25 10.30 12.67
C ARG A 104 0.46 11.11 11.64
N CYS A 105 0.56 10.72 10.37
CA CYS A 105 -0.14 11.40 9.30
C CYS A 105 -1.63 11.38 9.66
N LEU A 106 -2.19 12.54 10.02
CA LEU A 106 -3.59 12.65 10.39
C LEU A 106 -4.38 12.16 9.17
N ARG A 107 -5.11 11.06 9.33
CA ARG A 107 -5.87 10.44 8.25
C ARG A 107 -7.35 10.67 8.47
N PHE A 108 -8.05 11.08 7.41
CA PHE A 108 -9.48 11.30 7.47
C PHE A 108 -10.20 9.99 7.21
N TYR A 109 -11.09 9.64 8.13
CA TYR A 109 -12.06 8.57 7.98
C TYR A 109 -13.38 9.02 8.59
N LYS A 110 -14.48 8.41 8.17
CA LYS A 110 -15.82 8.66 8.72
C LYS A 110 -16.61 7.37 8.84
N SER A 111 -17.55 7.35 9.76
CA SER A 111 -18.62 6.34 9.81
C SER A 111 -19.58 6.55 8.64
N ILE A 112 -19.94 5.46 7.94
CA ILE A 112 -20.90 5.51 6.83
C ILE A 112 -22.35 5.53 7.36
N GLY A 113 -22.59 5.00 8.56
CA GLY A 113 -23.92 4.79 9.13
C GLY A 113 -24.49 3.41 8.77
N MET A 114 -25.81 3.24 8.98
CA MET A 114 -26.55 2.00 8.67
C MET A 114 -25.99 0.72 9.32
N GLY A 115 -25.32 0.85 10.47
CA GLY A 115 -24.78 -0.29 11.23
C GLY A 115 -23.48 -0.90 10.70
N TYR A 116 -22.83 -0.31 9.69
CA TYR A 116 -21.54 -0.80 9.19
C TYR A 116 -20.36 -0.11 9.87
N HIS A 117 -19.46 -0.91 10.43
CA HIS A 117 -18.22 -0.43 11.04
C HIS A 117 -17.17 -0.05 9.99
N THR A 118 -16.40 0.98 10.29
CA THR A 118 -15.23 1.38 9.50
C THR A 118 -14.14 0.31 9.63
N PRO A 119 -13.63 -0.26 8.52
CA PRO A 119 -12.59 -1.28 8.61
C PRO A 119 -11.28 -0.65 9.10
N ILE A 120 -10.51 -1.42 9.88
CA ILE A 120 -9.20 -1.00 10.42
C ILE A 120 -8.23 -0.62 9.29
N THR A 121 -8.33 -1.31 8.16
CA THR A 121 -7.54 -1.01 6.95
C THR A 121 -7.83 0.37 6.38
N ALA A 122 -9.03 0.93 6.59
CA ALA A 122 -9.33 2.31 6.19
C ALA A 122 -8.75 3.34 7.18
N ILE A 123 -8.64 3.01 8.46
CA ILE A 123 -8.12 3.92 9.51
C ILE A 123 -6.60 3.99 9.47
N ASN A 124 -5.93 2.84 9.33
CA ASN A 124 -4.46 2.74 9.36
C ASN A 124 -3.82 2.72 7.96
N GLY A 125 -4.63 2.56 6.91
CA GLY A 125 -4.13 2.46 5.55
C GLY A 125 -3.56 3.76 5.00
N THR A 126 -2.69 3.65 4.01
CA THR A 126 -1.96 4.79 3.40
C THR A 126 -2.52 5.20 2.04
N TYR A 127 -3.41 4.37 1.47
CA TYR A 127 -4.03 4.60 0.18
C TYR A 127 -4.86 5.89 0.14
N ILE A 128 -4.95 6.49 -1.04
CA ILE A 128 -5.77 7.68 -1.29
C ILE A 128 -6.80 7.34 -2.37
N ASP A 129 -8.06 7.38 -1.99
CA ASP A 129 -9.18 7.12 -2.88
C ASP A 129 -10.33 8.09 -2.57
N LYS A 130 -10.61 8.98 -3.51
CA LYS A 130 -11.69 9.98 -3.42
C LYS A 130 -13.09 9.34 -3.48
N LYS A 131 -13.18 8.14 -4.08
CA LYS A 131 -14.42 7.37 -4.26
C LYS A 131 -14.69 6.42 -3.11
N CYS A 132 -13.77 6.26 -2.17
CA CYS A 132 -13.95 5.45 -0.97
C CYS A 132 -15.10 5.98 -0.10
N PRO A 133 -15.97 5.10 0.45
CA PRO A 133 -17.07 5.55 1.30
C PRO A 133 -16.60 5.92 2.72
N PHE A 134 -15.45 5.39 3.19
CA PHE A 134 -14.91 5.66 4.52
C PHE A 134 -13.94 6.85 4.57
N THR A 135 -13.02 6.94 3.61
CA THR A 135 -11.91 7.92 3.63
C THR A 135 -12.09 9.04 2.61
N GLY A 136 -13.15 8.95 1.79
CA GLY A 136 -13.51 9.92 0.76
C GLY A 136 -14.83 10.64 1.08
N ASN A 137 -15.30 11.42 0.13
CA ASN A 137 -16.53 12.21 0.26
C ASN A 137 -17.75 11.54 -0.41
N VAL A 138 -17.76 10.21 -0.50
CA VAL A 138 -18.93 9.47 -1.02
C VAL A 138 -19.85 9.14 0.13
N SER A 139 -21.14 9.44 0.00
CA SER A 139 -22.19 8.99 0.91
C SER A 139 -22.92 7.80 0.31
N ILE A 140 -23.22 6.82 1.16
CA ILE A 140 -24.07 5.69 0.81
C ILE A 140 -25.51 6.05 1.16
N ARG A 141 -26.45 5.73 0.27
CA ARG A 141 -27.88 6.00 0.44
C ARG A 141 -28.70 5.02 -0.40
N GLY A 142 -29.98 4.86 -0.07
CA GLY A 142 -30.89 4.04 -0.87
C GLY A 142 -30.66 2.56 -0.68
N ARG A 143 -30.54 1.81 -1.77
CA ARG A 143 -30.56 0.34 -1.75
C ARG A 143 -29.22 -0.25 -1.31
N ILE A 144 -29.28 -1.19 -0.37
CA ILE A 144 -28.16 -2.07 -0.02
C ILE A 144 -28.42 -3.42 -0.66
N LEU A 145 -27.46 -3.90 -1.45
CA LEU A 145 -27.56 -5.15 -2.18
C LEU A 145 -26.46 -6.11 -1.73
N ARG A 146 -26.79 -7.40 -1.66
CA ARG A 146 -25.81 -8.47 -1.46
C ARG A 146 -25.66 -9.27 -2.75
N GLY A 147 -24.45 -9.71 -3.06
CA GLY A 147 -24.20 -10.52 -4.23
C GLY A 147 -22.80 -11.12 -4.24
N VAL A 148 -22.52 -11.93 -5.24
CA VAL A 148 -21.24 -12.63 -5.40
C VAL A 148 -20.36 -11.85 -6.37
N VAL A 149 -19.07 -11.74 -6.07
CA VAL A 149 -18.10 -11.09 -6.95
C VAL A 149 -17.87 -11.97 -8.17
N HIS A 150 -18.26 -11.48 -9.34
CA HIS A 150 -18.08 -12.19 -10.61
C HIS A 150 -16.70 -11.92 -11.21
N SER A 151 -16.26 -10.67 -11.22
CA SER A 151 -14.94 -10.31 -11.73
C SER A 151 -14.34 -9.15 -10.95
N ALA A 152 -13.02 -9.23 -10.74
CA ALA A 152 -12.23 -8.21 -10.05
C ALA A 152 -11.02 -7.74 -10.88
N LYS A 153 -11.15 -7.81 -12.21
CA LYS A 153 -10.06 -7.51 -13.17
C LYS A 153 -9.79 -6.02 -13.34
N MET A 154 -10.76 -5.17 -13.04
CA MET A 154 -10.65 -3.72 -13.20
C MET A 154 -9.96 -3.09 -11.98
N GLN A 155 -9.22 -2.01 -12.18
CA GLN A 155 -8.62 -1.29 -11.07
C GLN A 155 -9.71 -0.64 -10.19
N ARG A 156 -9.69 -0.97 -8.90
CA ARG A 156 -10.57 -0.39 -7.86
C ARG A 156 -12.07 -0.47 -8.21
N SER A 157 -12.48 -1.49 -8.97
CA SER A 157 -13.88 -1.71 -9.35
C SER A 157 -14.13 -3.18 -9.60
N ILE A 158 -15.33 -3.65 -9.24
CA ILE A 158 -15.72 -5.04 -9.36
C ILE A 158 -17.09 -5.17 -10.02
N ILE A 159 -17.34 -6.33 -10.62
CA ILE A 159 -18.65 -6.70 -11.12
C ILE A 159 -19.25 -7.70 -10.15
N VAL A 160 -20.39 -7.35 -9.56
CA VAL A 160 -21.16 -8.20 -8.66
C VAL A 160 -22.28 -8.86 -9.45
N ARG A 161 -22.42 -10.16 -9.32
CA ARG A 161 -23.54 -10.93 -9.87
C ARG A 161 -24.59 -11.12 -8.78
N ARG A 162 -25.82 -10.77 -9.11
CA ARG A 162 -27.00 -11.05 -8.29
C ARG A 162 -27.87 -12.07 -8.99
N ASP A 163 -27.96 -13.23 -8.38
CA ASP A 163 -28.82 -14.31 -8.81
C ASP A 163 -30.20 -14.15 -8.15
N TYR A 164 -31.27 -14.27 -8.92
CA TYR A 164 -32.65 -14.22 -8.41
C TYR A 164 -33.55 -15.18 -9.18
N LEU A 165 -34.63 -15.59 -8.52
CA LEU A 165 -35.66 -16.43 -9.12
C LEU A 165 -36.75 -15.54 -9.70
N HIS A 166 -37.01 -15.68 -11.01
CA HIS A 166 -38.10 -15.00 -11.68
C HIS A 166 -39.31 -15.95 -11.75
N PHE A 167 -40.47 -15.50 -11.27
CA PHE A 167 -41.69 -16.30 -11.25
C PHE A 167 -42.43 -16.17 -12.58
N VAL A 168 -42.71 -17.30 -13.25
CA VAL A 168 -43.50 -17.33 -14.49
C VAL A 168 -44.93 -17.71 -14.16
N GLN A 169 -45.82 -16.72 -14.17
CA GLN A 169 -47.20 -16.84 -13.70
C GLN A 169 -48.01 -17.93 -14.43
N LYS A 170 -47.83 -18.07 -15.75
CA LYS A 170 -48.52 -19.09 -16.57
C LYS A 170 -48.23 -20.51 -16.11
N TYR A 171 -46.97 -20.80 -15.75
CA TYR A 171 -46.52 -22.15 -15.41
C TYR A 171 -46.39 -22.40 -13.91
N LYS A 172 -46.63 -21.37 -13.07
CA LYS A 172 -46.44 -21.40 -11.61
C LYS A 172 -45.07 -21.96 -11.18
N ARG A 173 -44.02 -21.66 -11.96
CA ARG A 173 -42.64 -22.13 -11.75
C ARG A 173 -41.67 -20.95 -11.71
N TYR A 174 -40.54 -21.16 -11.06
CA TYR A 174 -39.44 -20.20 -11.03
C TYR A 174 -38.36 -20.57 -12.04
N GLU A 175 -37.80 -19.57 -12.71
CA GLU A 175 -36.60 -19.69 -13.52
C GLU A 175 -35.44 -18.90 -12.90
N ARG A 176 -34.22 -19.39 -13.09
CA ARG A 176 -33.02 -18.73 -12.58
C ARG A 176 -32.60 -17.61 -13.51
N ARG A 177 -32.58 -16.37 -13.03
CA ARG A 177 -32.03 -15.20 -13.74
C ARG A 177 -30.89 -14.58 -12.94
N HIS A 178 -30.10 -13.76 -13.62
CA HIS A 178 -29.03 -13.01 -12.97
C HIS A 178 -28.90 -11.61 -13.57
N LYS A 179 -28.34 -10.69 -12.77
CA LYS A 179 -27.96 -9.34 -13.20
C LYS A 179 -26.56 -9.02 -12.72
N HIS A 180 -25.81 -8.34 -13.56
CA HIS A 180 -24.50 -7.79 -13.21
C HIS A 180 -24.65 -6.34 -12.75
N VAL A 181 -24.03 -6.02 -11.62
CA VAL A 181 -24.01 -4.68 -11.02
C VAL A 181 -22.55 -4.29 -10.83
N ALA A 182 -22.15 -3.16 -11.42
CA ALA A 182 -20.81 -2.62 -11.25
C ALA A 182 -20.72 -1.82 -9.94
N ALA A 183 -19.69 -2.10 -9.15
CA ALA A 183 -19.44 -1.43 -7.87
C ALA A 183 -18.00 -0.94 -7.78
N HIS A 184 -17.81 0.23 -7.17
CA HIS A 184 -16.49 0.72 -6.81
C HIS A 184 -15.94 -0.11 -5.66
N LEU A 185 -14.67 -0.48 -5.74
CA LEU A 185 -13.97 -1.22 -4.69
C LEU A 185 -12.92 -0.30 -4.06
N SER A 186 -13.15 0.07 -2.80
CA SER A 186 -12.15 0.82 -2.06
C SER A 186 -10.94 -0.08 -1.73
N PRO A 187 -9.70 0.44 -1.80
CA PRO A 187 -8.49 -0.33 -1.47
C PRO A 187 -8.40 -0.86 -0.02
N CYS A 188 -9.31 -0.45 0.88
CA CYS A 188 -9.39 -1.04 2.21
C CYS A 188 -9.78 -2.52 2.19
N PHE A 189 -10.42 -2.98 1.13
CA PHE A 189 -10.85 -4.36 0.99
C PHE A 189 -9.98 -5.11 -0.01
N ARG A 190 -9.56 -6.31 0.39
CA ARG A 190 -8.96 -7.29 -0.51
C ARG A 190 -10.05 -8.27 -0.90
N VAL A 191 -10.40 -8.32 -2.17
CA VAL A 191 -11.52 -9.10 -2.69
C VAL A 191 -11.01 -10.06 -3.75
N LYS A 192 -11.53 -11.30 -3.72
CA LYS A 192 -11.29 -12.31 -4.73
C LYS A 192 -12.59 -12.63 -5.48
N GLU A 193 -12.46 -13.25 -6.65
CA GLU A 193 -13.61 -13.73 -7.40
C GLU A 193 -14.31 -14.85 -6.62
N GLY A 194 -15.63 -14.74 -6.48
CA GLY A 194 -16.48 -15.65 -5.71
C GLY A 194 -16.75 -15.23 -4.26
N ASP A 195 -16.15 -14.15 -3.76
CA ASP A 195 -16.49 -13.62 -2.44
C ASP A 195 -17.92 -13.06 -2.41
N ILE A 196 -18.55 -13.06 -1.24
CA ILE A 196 -19.84 -12.42 -1.02
C ILE A 196 -19.57 -10.99 -0.58
N VAL A 197 -20.21 -10.03 -1.24
CA VAL A 197 -20.05 -8.61 -0.95
C VAL A 197 -21.39 -7.95 -0.73
N THR A 198 -21.39 -7.02 0.22
CA THR A 198 -22.50 -6.09 0.43
C THR A 198 -22.12 -4.75 -0.15
N ILE A 199 -22.89 -4.32 -1.14
CA ILE A 199 -22.74 -3.05 -1.84
C ILE A 199 -23.87 -2.12 -1.46
N GLY A 200 -23.58 -0.83 -1.32
CA GLY A 200 -24.59 0.20 -1.13
C GLY A 200 -24.63 1.17 -2.28
N GLU A 201 -25.82 1.62 -2.61
CA GLU A 201 -26.05 2.64 -3.62
C GLU A 201 -25.44 3.98 -3.20
N CYS A 202 -24.92 4.71 -4.17
CA CYS A 202 -24.28 6.00 -3.97
C CYS A 202 -24.59 6.94 -5.13
N ARG A 203 -24.05 8.17 -5.08
CA ARG A 203 -24.08 9.05 -6.26
C ARG A 203 -23.36 8.37 -7.44
N PRO A 204 -23.73 8.70 -8.69
CA PRO A 204 -22.98 8.20 -9.85
C PRO A 204 -21.48 8.52 -9.73
N LEU A 205 -20.63 7.49 -9.81
CA LEU A 205 -19.16 7.61 -9.75
C LEU A 205 -18.51 7.45 -11.13
N SER A 206 -19.19 6.75 -12.03
CA SER A 206 -18.83 6.60 -13.44
C SER A 206 -20.10 6.37 -14.28
N LYS A 207 -19.95 6.11 -15.58
CA LYS A 207 -21.05 5.76 -16.48
C LYS A 207 -21.91 4.61 -15.93
N THR A 208 -21.26 3.57 -15.42
CA THR A 208 -21.92 2.34 -14.94
C THR A 208 -21.97 2.23 -13.42
N ILE A 209 -21.00 2.80 -12.70
CA ILE A 209 -20.84 2.59 -11.27
C ILE A 209 -21.70 3.57 -10.48
N ARG A 210 -22.71 3.02 -9.81
CA ARG A 210 -23.62 3.70 -8.86
C ARG A 210 -23.66 3.02 -7.49
N PHE A 211 -22.79 2.04 -7.28
CA PHE A 211 -22.67 1.27 -6.04
C PHE A 211 -21.23 1.28 -5.54
N ASN A 212 -21.06 1.12 -4.23
CA ASN A 212 -19.76 1.01 -3.57
C ASN A 212 -19.76 -0.18 -2.62
N VAL A 213 -18.62 -0.85 -2.47
CA VAL A 213 -18.47 -1.97 -1.54
C VAL A 213 -18.36 -1.45 -0.11
N ILE A 214 -19.15 -2.04 0.80
CA ILE A 214 -19.22 -1.64 2.22
C ILE A 214 -18.75 -2.76 3.14
N LYS A 215 -19.06 -4.00 2.80
CA LYS A 215 -18.66 -5.18 3.56
C LYS A 215 -18.26 -6.29 2.60
N VAL A 216 -17.24 -7.05 2.99
CA VAL A 216 -16.78 -8.24 2.29
C VAL A 216 -16.84 -9.41 3.25
N GLU A 217 -17.41 -10.51 2.79
CA GLU A 217 -17.47 -11.79 3.48
C GLU A 217 -16.63 -12.77 2.64
N PRO A 218 -15.40 -13.11 3.08
CA PRO A 218 -14.52 -13.97 2.32
C PRO A 218 -15.10 -15.39 2.29
N VAL A 219 -15.17 -15.99 1.11
CA VAL A 219 -15.73 -17.33 0.93
C VAL A 219 -14.63 -18.30 0.52
N SER A 220 -14.68 -19.53 1.06
CA SER A 220 -13.77 -20.60 0.67
C SER A 220 -14.03 -21.07 -0.76
N GLU A 221 -12.99 -21.61 -1.41
CA GLU A 221 -13.00 -21.83 -2.87
C GLU A 221 -14.06 -22.82 -3.37
N ALA A 222 -14.52 -23.71 -2.48
CA ALA A 222 -15.54 -24.71 -2.78
C ALA A 222 -16.92 -24.12 -3.15
N ALA A 223 -17.20 -22.86 -2.81
CA ALA A 223 -18.51 -22.26 -3.01
C ALA A 223 -18.62 -21.33 -4.25
N LYS A 224 -17.55 -21.15 -5.03
CA LYS A 224 -17.45 -20.14 -6.12
C LYS A 224 -18.49 -20.31 -7.26
N LYS A 225 -19.11 -21.48 -7.43
CA LYS A 225 -20.13 -21.76 -8.46
C LYS A 225 -21.52 -22.09 -7.91
N ARG A 226 -21.77 -21.80 -6.63
CA ARG A 226 -23.07 -22.09 -6.01
C ARG A 226 -24.07 -21.00 -6.34
N PHE A 227 -25.28 -21.41 -6.69
CA PHE A 227 -26.42 -20.49 -6.79
C PHE A 227 -26.79 -20.00 -5.41
N SER A 228 -26.83 -18.70 -5.23
CA SER A 228 -27.15 -18.08 -3.95
C SER A 228 -28.21 -16.99 -4.16
N PRO A 229 -29.51 -17.31 -4.01
CA PRO A 229 -30.55 -16.29 -4.04
C PRO A 229 -30.42 -15.45 -2.76
N PHE A 230 -30.01 -14.18 -2.90
CA PHE A 230 -29.83 -13.23 -1.80
C PHE A 230 -30.70 -11.98 -1.95
#